data_AF-A0A9D2CYN3-F1
#
_entry.id   AF-A0A9D2CYN3-F1
#
_cell.length_a   1.000
_cell.length_b   1.000
_cell.length_c   1.000
_cell.angle_alpha   90.00
_cell.angle_beta   90.00
_cell.angle_gamma   90.00
#
_symmetry.space_group_name_H-M   'P 1'
#
loop_
_entity.id
_entity.type
_entity.pdbx_description
1 polymer ?
#
loop_
_entity_poly.entity_id
_entity_poly.type
_entity_poly.pdbx_seq_one_letter_code
_entity_poly.pdbx_strand_id
1 'polypeptide(L)'
;MKKLRDRRSALVRETALYGTALLVFAALTAALWFMQRTVGVAALCIVCAFALIAAANFVLSLRGWRSFKKLSKDEGAPYAFINEYGHLEIFGGTEEAARTYTEHCVSSYAKMYRPAGERPSAEEIKAAKAMQKRDLAKERELRKKFAPWRQFDNFTPADLPFLQGKKIFVSERMYAYAATEEAWRAAREKNTIEFLKNPPIGGAEQ
;
A
#
# COMPACT_ATOMS: atom_id res chain seq x y z
N MET A 1 -5.46 21.84 -7.01
CA MET A 1 -5.20 20.38 -7.05
C MET A 1 -3.88 20.08 -6.38
N LYS A 2 -3.86 19.29 -5.29
CA LYS A 2 -2.60 18.72 -4.77
C LYS A 2 -2.07 17.78 -5.87
N LYS A 3 -0.85 17.98 -6.37
CA LYS A 3 -0.22 17.00 -7.29
C LYS A 3 -0.28 15.63 -6.62
N LEU A 4 -1.06 14.71 -7.20
CA LEU A 4 -1.08 13.30 -6.81
C LEU A 4 0.34 12.77 -6.99
N ARG A 5 0.94 12.29 -5.91
CA ARG A 5 2.38 12.00 -5.88
C ARG A 5 2.61 10.56 -6.31
N ASP A 6 3.36 10.38 -7.39
CA ASP A 6 3.83 9.07 -7.80
C ASP A 6 4.85 8.50 -6.79
N ARG A 7 5.05 7.17 -6.82
CA ARG A 7 5.95 6.46 -5.90
C ARG A 7 7.41 6.91 -5.96
N ARG A 8 7.89 7.36 -7.13
CA ARG A 8 9.25 7.88 -7.30
C ARG A 8 9.38 9.26 -6.65
N SER A 9 8.39 10.13 -6.84
CA SER A 9 8.32 11.45 -6.23
C SER A 9 8.23 11.37 -4.70
N ALA A 10 7.52 10.37 -4.16
CA ALA A 10 7.51 10.08 -2.73
C ALA A 10 8.91 9.71 -2.22
N LEU A 11 9.60 8.75 -2.87
CA LEU A 11 10.96 8.35 -2.54
C LEU A 11 11.94 9.54 -2.55
N VAL A 12 11.93 10.34 -3.62
CA VAL A 12 12.82 11.52 -3.75
C VAL A 12 12.57 12.52 -2.62
N ARG A 13 11.30 12.79 -2.30
CA ARG A 13 10.94 13.73 -1.23
C ARG A 13 11.32 13.22 0.15
N GLU A 14 11.06 11.95 0.45
CA GLU A 14 11.47 11.34 1.72
C GLU A 14 12.99 11.41 1.88
N THR A 15 13.73 11.06 0.83
CA THR A 15 15.19 11.15 0.80
C THR A 15 15.66 12.57 1.07
N ALA A 16 15.06 13.57 0.41
CA ALA A 16 15.40 14.97 0.61
C ALA A 16 15.08 15.46 2.03
N LEU A 17 13.93 15.06 2.60
CA LEU A 17 13.54 15.42 3.96
C LEU A 17 14.51 14.84 5.00
N TYR A 18 14.80 13.53 4.92
CA TYR A 18 15.74 12.88 5.84
C TYR A 18 17.16 13.39 5.65
N GLY A 19 17.61 13.64 4.41
CA GLY A 19 18.90 14.24 4.13
C GLY A 19 19.03 15.65 4.71
N THR A 20 17.99 16.48 4.56
CA THR A 20 17.98 17.84 5.14
C THR A 20 17.98 17.79 6.67
N ALA A 21 17.17 16.94 7.27
CA ALA A 21 17.14 16.75 8.72
C ALA A 21 18.50 16.28 9.25
N LEU A 22 19.16 15.35 8.55
CA LEU A 22 20.50 14.88 8.90
C LEU A 22 21.54 16.01 8.87
N LEU A 23 21.49 16.88 7.85
CA LEU A 23 22.37 18.04 7.76
C LEU A 23 22.15 19.02 8.92
N VAL A 24 20.90 19.29 9.29
CA VAL A 24 20.57 20.15 10.44
C VAL A 24 21.10 19.54 11.74
N PHE A 25 20.89 18.24 11.95
CA PHE A 25 21.39 17.53 13.12
C PHE A 25 22.92 17.50 13.19
N ALA A 26 23.60 17.31 12.06
CA ALA A 26 25.06 17.36 11.99
C ALA A 26 25.59 18.76 12.33
N ALA A 27 24.97 19.82 11.80
CA ALA A 27 25.33 21.21 12.11
C ALA A 27 25.13 21.54 13.60
N LEU A 28 23.99 21.13 14.18
CA LEU A 28 23.72 21.26 15.62
C LEU A 28 24.75 20.52 16.47
N THR A 29 25.13 19.31 16.05
CA THR A 29 26.14 18.50 16.74
C THR A 29 27.50 19.18 16.71
N ALA A 30 27.92 19.72 15.57
CA ALA A 30 29.17 20.46 15.45
C ALA A 30 29.17 21.70 16.35
N ALA A 31 28.08 22.48 16.37
CA ALA A 31 27.95 23.64 17.25
C ALA A 31 28.06 23.25 18.75
N LEU A 32 27.34 22.19 19.16
CA LEU A 32 27.37 21.69 20.54
C LEU A 32 28.73 21.09 20.92
N TRP A 33 29.46 20.49 19.98
CA TRP A 33 30.80 19.97 20.20
C TRP A 33 31.79 21.07 20.61
N PHE A 34 31.72 22.23 19.95
CA PHE A 34 32.60 23.37 20.26
C PHE A 34 32.17 24.13 21.53
N MET A 35 30.89 24.08 21.92
CA MET A 35 30.41 24.71 23.16
C MET A 35 30.62 23.85 24.40
N GLN A 36 30.30 22.55 24.32
CA GLN A 36 30.44 21.61 25.43
C GLN A 36 30.63 20.20 24.89
N ARG A 37 31.88 19.74 24.89
CA ARG A 37 32.30 18.46 24.29
C ARG A 37 31.43 17.27 24.71
N THR A 38 31.06 17.15 25.99
CA THR A 38 30.21 16.05 26.49
C THR A 38 28.82 16.04 25.85
N VAL A 39 28.22 17.22 25.64
CA VAL A 39 26.91 17.37 24.99
C VAL A 39 27.03 17.10 23.49
N GLY A 40 28.11 17.58 22.86
CA GLY A 40 28.41 17.27 21.46
C GLY A 40 28.57 15.77 21.18
N VAL A 41 29.24 15.02 22.06
CA VAL A 41 29.37 13.56 21.95
C VAL A 41 28.00 12.88 22.05
N ALA A 42 27.17 13.28 23.01
CA ALA A 42 25.82 12.71 23.16
C ALA A 42 24.93 13.02 21.94
N ALA A 43 24.98 14.26 21.42
CA ALA A 43 24.28 14.65 20.21
C ALA A 43 24.74 13.82 19.00
N LEU A 44 26.06 13.60 18.84
CA LEU A 44 26.62 12.80 17.76
C LEU A 44 26.06 11.37 17.75
N CYS A 45 25.94 10.73 18.92
CA CYS A 45 25.33 9.40 19.01
C CYS A 45 23.87 9.38 18.49
N ILE A 46 23.08 10.41 18.81
CA ILE A 46 21.70 10.55 18.33
C ILE A 46 21.69 10.75 16.81
N VAL A 47 22.58 11.58 16.27
CA VAL A 47 22.68 11.82 14.81
C VAL A 47 23.06 10.54 14.08
N CYS A 48 24.00 9.76 14.60
CA CYS A 48 24.38 8.47 14.02
C CYS A 48 23.20 7.49 14.02
N ALA A 49 22.44 7.39 15.12
CA ALA A 49 21.25 6.54 15.17
C ALA A 49 20.17 6.99 14.18
N PHE A 50 19.93 8.30 14.08
CA PHE A 50 19.01 8.87 13.10
C PHE A 50 19.46 8.58 11.67
N ALA A 51 20.76 8.73 11.36
CA ALA A 51 21.34 8.44 10.05
C ALA A 51 21.13 6.97 9.64
N LEU A 52 21.31 6.03 10.58
CA LEU A 52 21.08 4.61 10.33
C LEU A 52 19.61 4.32 10.00
N ILE A 53 18.67 4.89 10.76
CA ILE A 53 17.23 4.71 10.51
C ILE A 53 16.83 5.34 9.18
N ALA A 54 17.34 6.54 8.88
CA ALA A 54 17.09 7.22 7.60
C ALA A 54 17.62 6.43 6.41
N ALA A 55 18.84 5.89 6.51
CA ALA A 55 19.44 5.04 5.48
C ALA A 55 18.65 3.74 5.29
N ALA A 56 18.24 3.08 6.38
CA ALA A 56 17.41 1.88 6.32
C ALA A 56 16.06 2.14 5.63
N ASN A 57 15.38 3.23 5.97
CA ASN A 57 14.13 3.64 5.33
C ASN A 57 14.33 3.92 3.84
N PHE A 58 15.39 4.63 3.45
CA PHE A 58 15.71 4.87 2.05
C PHE A 58 15.92 3.56 1.27
N VAL A 59 16.70 2.63 1.83
CA VAL A 59 16.97 1.33 1.20
C VAL A 59 15.67 0.53 1.03
N LEU A 60 14.79 0.52 2.04
CA LEU A 60 13.50 -0.15 1.97
C LEU A 60 12.57 0.47 0.91
N SER A 61 12.42 1.80 0.91
CA SER A 61 11.60 2.51 -0.09
C SER A 61 12.14 2.32 -1.51
N LEU A 62 13.47 2.36 -1.69
CA LEU A 62 14.12 2.11 -2.98
C LEU A 62 13.89 0.67 -3.46
N ARG A 63 14.01 -0.32 -2.55
CA ARG A 63 13.72 -1.73 -2.86
C ARG A 63 12.24 -1.93 -3.21
N GLY A 64 11.33 -1.26 -2.49
CA GLY A 64 9.91 -1.24 -2.79
C GLY A 64 9.63 -0.71 -4.20
N TRP A 65 10.18 0.47 -4.53
CA TRP A 65 10.06 1.07 -5.87
C TRP A 65 10.62 0.19 -6.98
N ARG A 66 11.83 -0.38 -6.80
CA ARG A 66 12.43 -1.29 -7.78
C ARG A 66 11.57 -2.53 -8.00
N SER A 67 11.03 -3.11 -6.93
CA SER A 67 10.15 -4.28 -7.02
C SER A 67 8.83 -3.95 -7.70
N PHE A 68 8.24 -2.79 -7.43
CA PHE A 68 7.06 -2.30 -8.13
C PHE A 68 7.34 -2.22 -9.62
N LYS A 69 8.36 -1.46 -10.02
CA LYS A 69 8.77 -1.34 -11.42
C LYS A 69 9.01 -2.68 -12.12
N LYS A 70 9.60 -3.65 -11.42
CA LYS A 70 9.85 -4.98 -11.95
C LYS A 70 8.53 -5.72 -12.20
N LEU A 71 7.69 -5.86 -11.17
CA LEU A 71 6.42 -6.60 -11.27
C LEU A 71 5.40 -5.94 -12.19
N SER A 72 5.36 -4.61 -12.21
CA SER A 72 4.50 -3.84 -13.13
C SER A 72 4.78 -4.18 -14.60
N LYS A 73 6.02 -4.55 -14.95
CA LYS A 73 6.42 -4.92 -16.31
C LYS A 73 6.53 -6.43 -16.53
N ASP A 74 6.30 -7.22 -15.49
CA ASP A 74 6.44 -8.67 -15.52
C ASP A 74 5.20 -9.29 -16.16
N GLU A 75 5.39 -9.99 -17.28
CA GLU A 75 4.34 -10.75 -17.97
C GLU A 75 3.88 -11.96 -17.14
N GLY A 76 4.75 -12.50 -16.29
CA GLY A 76 4.39 -13.54 -15.31
C GLY A 76 3.44 -13.04 -14.21
N ALA A 77 3.20 -11.73 -14.13
CA ALA A 77 2.28 -11.11 -13.19
C ALA A 77 1.16 -10.33 -13.91
N PRO A 78 0.28 -10.99 -14.70
CA PRO A 78 -0.68 -10.30 -15.56
C PRO A 78 -1.85 -9.67 -14.80
N TYR A 79 -2.00 -9.94 -13.50
CA TYR A 79 -3.12 -9.44 -12.71
C TYR A 79 -2.68 -8.36 -11.72
N ALA A 80 -3.57 -7.39 -11.51
CA ALA A 80 -3.46 -6.42 -10.44
C ALA A 80 -4.79 -6.31 -9.68
N PHE A 81 -4.73 -6.05 -8.38
CA PHE A 81 -5.90 -5.82 -7.55
C PHE A 81 -5.73 -4.55 -6.73
N ILE A 82 -6.74 -3.68 -6.77
CA ILE A 82 -6.82 -2.47 -5.95
C ILE A 82 -7.96 -2.65 -4.95
N ASN A 83 -7.60 -2.84 -3.68
CA ASN A 83 -8.55 -3.16 -2.61
C ASN A 83 -9.05 -1.92 -1.86
N GLU A 84 -10.10 -2.08 -1.06
CA GLU A 84 -10.80 -1.01 -0.30
C GLU A 84 -9.91 -0.13 0.60
N TYR A 85 -8.72 -0.60 0.97
CA TYR A 85 -7.78 0.15 1.79
C TYR A 85 -6.73 0.92 0.97
N GLY A 86 -6.85 0.89 -0.35
CA GLY A 86 -5.87 1.51 -1.25
C GLY A 86 -4.57 0.72 -1.33
N HIS A 87 -4.59 -0.59 -1.06
CA HIS A 87 -3.45 -1.45 -1.39
C HIS A 87 -3.55 -1.88 -2.86
N LEU A 88 -2.40 -1.85 -3.54
CA LEU A 88 -2.21 -2.41 -4.86
C LEU A 88 -1.46 -3.73 -4.75
N GLU A 89 -2.05 -4.80 -5.22
CA GLU A 89 -1.40 -6.10 -5.35
C GLU A 89 -1.12 -6.39 -6.82
N ILE A 90 0.07 -6.92 -7.13
CA ILE A 90 0.44 -7.37 -8.47
C ILE A 90 0.86 -8.83 -8.38
N PHE A 91 0.27 -9.69 -9.21
CA PHE A 91 0.43 -11.13 -9.08
C PHE A 91 0.22 -11.96 -10.34
N GLY A 92 0.85 -13.14 -10.33
CA GLY A 92 0.73 -14.21 -11.32
C GLY A 92 -0.41 -15.18 -11.02
N GLY A 93 -0.59 -16.20 -11.86
CA GLY A 93 -1.59 -17.27 -11.65
C GLY A 93 -2.55 -17.42 -12.83
N THR A 94 -3.69 -18.08 -12.58
CA THR A 94 -4.79 -18.16 -13.55
C THR A 94 -5.84 -17.09 -13.27
N GLU A 95 -6.66 -16.78 -14.27
CA GLU A 95 -7.70 -15.77 -14.15
C GLU A 95 -8.77 -16.17 -13.13
N GLU A 96 -9.15 -17.45 -13.09
CA GLU A 96 -10.14 -17.98 -12.15
C GLU A 96 -9.63 -17.86 -10.72
N ALA A 97 -8.35 -18.16 -10.49
CA ALA A 97 -7.73 -18.02 -9.18
C ALA A 97 -7.66 -16.55 -8.76
N ALA A 98 -7.27 -15.67 -9.68
CA ALA A 98 -7.24 -14.22 -9.48
C ALA A 98 -8.62 -13.68 -9.09
N ARG A 99 -9.64 -13.98 -9.90
CA ARG A 99 -11.04 -13.59 -9.65
C ARG A 99 -11.50 -14.07 -8.27
N THR A 100 -11.39 -15.37 -8.00
CA THR A 100 -11.79 -15.98 -6.72
C THR A 100 -11.14 -15.29 -5.52
N TYR A 101 -9.85 -14.98 -5.62
CA TYR A 101 -9.12 -14.28 -4.56
C TYR A 101 -9.64 -12.85 -4.36
N THR A 102 -9.74 -12.08 -5.45
CA THR A 102 -10.13 -10.67 -5.37
C THR A 102 -11.58 -10.49 -4.91
N GLU A 103 -12.51 -11.36 -5.33
CA GLU A 103 -13.89 -11.39 -4.86
C GLU A 103 -13.97 -11.73 -3.36
N HIS A 104 -13.18 -12.70 -2.91
CA HIS A 104 -13.07 -13.03 -1.48
C HIS A 104 -12.54 -11.84 -0.66
N CYS A 105 -11.48 -11.17 -1.12
CA CYS A 105 -10.92 -9.99 -0.44
C CYS A 105 -11.95 -8.86 -0.34
N VAL A 106 -12.63 -8.53 -1.44
CA VAL A 106 -13.69 -7.51 -1.45
C VAL A 106 -14.83 -7.87 -0.50
N SER A 107 -15.30 -9.11 -0.53
CA SER A 107 -16.36 -9.57 0.39
C SER A 107 -15.92 -9.50 1.86
N SER A 108 -14.70 -9.95 2.17
CA SER A 108 -14.17 -9.94 3.53
C SER A 108 -13.98 -8.52 4.06
N TYR A 109 -13.40 -7.61 3.27
CA TYR A 109 -13.16 -6.24 3.70
C TYR A 109 -14.47 -5.48 3.93
N ALA A 110 -15.47 -5.67 3.07
CA ALA A 110 -16.78 -5.08 3.27
C ALA A 110 -17.45 -5.48 4.59
N LYS A 111 -17.23 -6.72 5.09
CA LYS A 111 -17.71 -7.18 6.41
C LYS A 111 -16.98 -6.52 7.59
N MET A 112 -15.78 -5.99 7.37
CA MET A 112 -15.02 -5.26 8.40
C MET A 112 -15.45 -3.79 8.52
N TYR A 113 -16.14 -3.24 7.51
CA TYR A 113 -16.70 -1.89 7.59
C TYR A 113 -17.92 -1.87 8.51
N ARG A 114 -17.88 -0.98 9.51
CA ARG A 114 -19.03 -0.64 10.36
C ARG A 114 -19.47 0.80 10.12
N PRO A 115 -20.77 1.10 10.18
CA PRO A 115 -21.26 2.47 10.18
C PRO A 115 -20.66 3.27 11.35
N ALA A 116 -20.34 4.54 11.12
CA ALA A 116 -19.86 5.42 12.17
C ALA A 116 -20.98 5.69 13.19
N GLY A 117 -20.72 5.45 14.49
CA GLY A 117 -21.65 5.77 15.58
C GLY A 117 -22.15 4.57 16.39
N GLU A 118 -21.99 3.35 15.89
CA GLU A 118 -22.35 2.13 16.63
C GLU A 118 -21.18 1.65 17.49
N ARG A 119 -21.40 1.57 18.81
CA ARG A 119 -20.45 0.94 19.73
C ARG A 119 -20.78 -0.55 19.81
N PRO A 120 -19.90 -1.44 19.34
CA PRO A 120 -20.16 -2.86 19.39
C PRO A 120 -20.13 -3.37 20.83
N SER A 121 -21.00 -4.32 21.13
CA SER A 121 -20.96 -5.12 22.34
C SER A 121 -19.69 -6.00 22.38
N ALA A 122 -19.35 -6.50 23.57
CA ALA A 122 -18.20 -7.40 23.74
C ALA A 122 -18.33 -8.69 22.91
N GLU A 123 -19.55 -9.19 22.72
CA GLU A 123 -19.84 -10.38 21.91
C GLU A 123 -19.64 -10.13 20.42
N GLU A 124 -20.08 -8.97 19.91
CA GLU A 124 -19.88 -8.57 18.52
C GLU A 124 -18.40 -8.34 18.20
N ILE A 125 -17.62 -7.85 19.16
CA ILE A 125 -16.16 -7.73 19.01
C ILE A 125 -15.52 -9.13 18.93
N LYS A 126 -15.95 -10.07 19.80
CA LYS A 126 -15.41 -11.44 19.82
C LYS A 126 -15.75 -12.18 18.52
N ALA A 127 -16.98 -12.07 18.05
CA ALA A 127 -17.43 -12.65 16.79
C ALA A 127 -16.68 -12.05 15.59
N ALA A 128 -16.52 -10.72 15.53
CA ALA A 128 -15.77 -10.05 14.48
C ALA A 128 -14.29 -10.49 14.43
N LYS A 129 -13.64 -10.62 15.59
CA LYS A 129 -12.25 -11.14 15.66
C LYS A 129 -12.14 -12.58 15.15
N ALA A 130 -13.11 -13.43 15.48
CA ALA A 130 -13.14 -14.81 14.99
C ALA A 130 -13.33 -14.88 13.47
N MET A 131 -14.25 -14.08 12.92
CA MET A 131 -14.45 -13.95 11.48
C MET A 131 -13.21 -13.42 10.77
N GLN A 132 -12.61 -12.34 11.27
CA GLN A 132 -11.38 -11.77 10.73
C GLN A 132 -10.25 -12.81 10.67
N LYS A 133 -10.10 -13.63 11.73
CA LYS A 133 -9.09 -14.70 11.75
C LYS A 133 -9.34 -15.76 10.68
N ARG A 134 -10.60 -16.16 10.49
CA ARG A 134 -10.99 -17.14 9.45
C ARG A 134 -10.74 -16.59 8.05
N ASP A 135 -11.13 -15.34 7.81
CA ASP A 135 -10.96 -14.69 6.52
C ASP A 135 -9.48 -14.49 6.18
N LEU A 136 -8.67 -14.02 7.12
CA LEU A 136 -7.22 -13.90 6.93
C LEU A 136 -6.55 -15.26 6.64
N ALA A 137 -7.05 -16.34 7.24
CA ALA A 137 -6.55 -17.68 6.94
C ALA A 137 -6.92 -18.10 5.50
N LYS A 138 -8.14 -17.79 5.05
CA LYS A 138 -8.59 -18.10 3.69
C LYS A 138 -7.90 -17.24 2.63
N GLU A 139 -7.72 -15.96 2.90
CA GLU A 139 -6.92 -15.04 2.07
C GLU A 139 -5.51 -15.61 1.85
N ARG A 140 -4.84 -16.04 2.94
CA ARG A 140 -3.51 -16.66 2.86
C ARG A 140 -3.50 -17.97 2.07
N GLU A 141 -4.54 -18.79 2.20
CA GLU A 141 -4.68 -20.03 1.44
C GLU A 141 -4.81 -19.75 -0.06
N LEU A 142 -5.70 -18.83 -0.44
CA LEU A 142 -5.91 -18.43 -1.82
C LEU A 142 -4.66 -17.80 -2.43
N ARG A 143 -3.97 -16.96 -1.66
CA ARG A 143 -2.73 -16.27 -2.09
C ARG A 143 -1.59 -17.21 -2.44
N LYS A 144 -1.53 -18.42 -1.86
CA LYS A 144 -0.48 -19.41 -2.18
C LYS A 144 -0.45 -19.83 -3.65
N LYS A 145 -1.55 -19.62 -4.38
CA LYS A 145 -1.66 -19.94 -5.81
C LYS A 145 -0.93 -18.94 -6.72
N PHE A 146 -0.41 -17.86 -6.17
CA PHE A 146 0.17 -16.76 -6.93
C PHE A 146 1.68 -16.71 -6.80
N ALA A 147 2.36 -16.81 -7.95
CA ALA A 147 3.78 -16.56 -8.08
C ALA A 147 4.04 -15.91 -9.45
N PRO A 148 4.70 -14.74 -9.51
CA PRO A 148 5.09 -13.88 -8.39
C PRO A 148 3.86 -13.22 -7.72
N TRP A 149 4.02 -12.71 -6.49
CA TRP A 149 2.99 -11.90 -5.80
C TRP A 149 3.66 -10.83 -4.94
N ARG A 150 3.11 -9.61 -4.94
CA ARG A 150 3.49 -8.56 -3.99
C ARG A 150 2.39 -7.52 -3.79
N GLN A 151 2.23 -7.10 -2.54
CA GLN A 151 1.43 -5.93 -2.15
C GLN A 151 2.28 -4.66 -2.08
N PHE A 152 1.69 -3.55 -2.49
CA PHE A 152 2.20 -2.19 -2.45
C PHE A 152 1.15 -1.28 -1.83
N ASP A 153 1.47 -0.69 -0.69
CA ASP A 153 0.54 0.19 0.00
C ASP A 153 0.44 1.56 -0.68
N ASN A 154 -0.61 2.31 -0.35
CA ASN A 154 -0.86 3.68 -0.82
C ASN A 154 -0.91 3.78 -2.35
N PHE A 155 -1.80 3.02 -2.98
CA PHE A 155 -2.13 3.18 -4.39
C PHE A 155 -2.47 4.64 -4.71
N THR A 156 -1.98 5.11 -5.85
CA THR A 156 -2.35 6.42 -6.40
C THR A 156 -2.66 6.31 -7.88
N PRO A 157 -3.42 7.24 -8.48
CA PRO A 157 -3.66 7.28 -9.92
C PRO A 157 -2.38 7.27 -10.77
N ALA A 158 -1.28 7.78 -10.21
CA ALA A 158 0.01 7.81 -10.88
C ALA A 158 0.66 6.42 -11.02
N ASP A 159 0.11 5.39 -10.38
CA ASP A 159 0.53 3.99 -10.56
C ASP A 159 -0.08 3.37 -11.83
N LEU A 160 -1.25 3.85 -12.30
CA LEU A 160 -1.97 3.29 -13.46
C LEU A 160 -1.12 3.21 -14.74
N PRO A 161 -0.31 4.22 -15.10
CA PRO A 161 0.55 4.14 -16.29
C PRO A 161 1.60 3.03 -16.23
N PHE A 162 1.92 2.50 -15.04
CA PHE A 162 2.87 1.38 -14.89
C PHE A 162 2.20 0.02 -15.06
N LEU A 163 0.88 -0.07 -14.94
CA LEU A 163 0.16 -1.34 -14.96
C LEU A 163 -0.23 -1.82 -16.37
N GLN A 164 0.30 -1.18 -17.43
CA GLN A 164 -0.05 -1.46 -18.83
C GLN A 164 -0.01 -2.96 -19.17
N GLY A 165 -1.04 -3.41 -19.88
CA GLY A 165 -1.20 -4.80 -20.32
C GLY A 165 -1.74 -5.74 -19.24
N LYS A 166 -2.13 -5.23 -18.06
CA LYS A 166 -2.66 -6.07 -16.98
C LYS A 166 -4.18 -6.12 -16.97
N LYS A 167 -4.72 -7.20 -16.41
CA LYS A 167 -6.11 -7.26 -15.96
C LYS A 167 -6.17 -6.75 -14.51
N ILE A 168 -6.85 -5.62 -14.33
CA ILE A 168 -6.95 -4.88 -13.08
C ILE A 168 -8.33 -5.12 -12.48
N PHE A 169 -8.36 -5.82 -11.35
CA PHE A 169 -9.53 -5.89 -10.48
C PHE A 169 -9.53 -4.68 -9.55
N VAL A 170 -10.66 -3.99 -9.43
CA VAL A 170 -10.80 -2.86 -8.53
C VAL A 170 -12.10 -2.97 -7.77
N SER A 171 -12.06 -2.79 -6.45
CA SER A 171 -13.29 -2.72 -5.67
C SER A 171 -14.10 -1.48 -6.06
N GLU A 172 -15.42 -1.62 -6.15
CA GLU A 172 -16.34 -0.53 -6.49
C GLU A 172 -16.15 0.68 -5.55
N ARG A 173 -15.98 0.43 -4.26
CA ARG A 173 -15.67 1.48 -3.28
C ARG A 173 -14.36 2.21 -3.59
N MET A 174 -13.30 1.50 -3.99
CA MET A 174 -12.08 2.20 -4.41
C MET A 174 -12.23 2.92 -5.73
N TYR A 175 -12.97 2.38 -6.68
CA TYR A 175 -13.07 3.00 -8.00
C TYR A 175 -13.41 4.49 -7.91
N ALA A 176 -14.39 4.84 -7.09
CA ALA A 176 -14.84 6.22 -6.89
C ALA A 176 -13.81 7.14 -6.20
N TYR A 177 -12.94 6.60 -5.34
CA TYR A 177 -12.00 7.40 -4.54
C TYR A 177 -10.55 7.34 -5.03
N ALA A 178 -10.18 6.25 -5.68
CA ALA A 178 -8.80 5.92 -5.98
C ALA A 178 -8.25 6.75 -7.14
N ALA A 179 -9.09 7.09 -8.12
CA ALA A 179 -8.71 7.92 -9.26
C ALA A 179 -9.92 8.65 -9.88
N THR A 180 -9.64 9.72 -10.60
CA THR A 180 -10.64 10.43 -11.43
C THR A 180 -11.10 9.55 -12.59
N GLU A 181 -12.35 9.72 -13.03
CA GLU A 181 -12.90 9.02 -14.22
C GLU A 181 -11.99 9.12 -15.46
N GLU A 182 -11.36 10.27 -15.67
CA GLU A 182 -10.42 10.49 -16.79
C GLU A 182 -9.20 9.56 -16.72
N ALA A 183 -8.65 9.37 -15.51
CA ALA A 183 -7.51 8.49 -15.28
C ALA A 183 -7.90 7.03 -15.47
N TRP A 184 -9.11 6.64 -15.04
CA TRP A 184 -9.64 5.31 -15.30
C TRP A 184 -9.91 5.06 -16.79
N ARG A 185 -10.48 6.04 -17.50
CA ARG A 185 -10.69 5.97 -18.94
C ARG A 185 -9.36 5.78 -19.67
N ALA A 186 -8.34 6.59 -19.35
CA ALA A 186 -7.01 6.44 -19.93
C ALA A 186 -6.37 5.07 -19.59
N ALA A 187 -6.60 4.55 -18.38
CA ALA A 187 -6.11 3.23 -18.00
C ALA A 187 -6.78 2.10 -18.80
N ARG A 188 -8.08 2.21 -19.15
CA ARG A 188 -8.81 1.21 -19.94
C ARG A 188 -8.27 1.06 -21.37
N GLU A 189 -7.61 2.08 -21.92
CA GLU A 189 -7.01 2.00 -23.26
C GLU A 189 -5.88 0.95 -23.34
N LYS A 190 -5.24 0.66 -22.21
CA LYS A 190 -4.06 -0.21 -22.13
C LYS A 190 -4.25 -1.40 -21.21
N ASN A 191 -5.41 -1.53 -20.57
CA ASN A 191 -5.67 -2.52 -19.52
C ASN A 191 -7.12 -3.01 -19.58
N THR A 192 -7.33 -4.25 -19.16
CA THR A 192 -8.67 -4.76 -18.86
C THR A 192 -9.00 -4.37 -17.42
N ILE A 193 -10.05 -3.59 -17.20
CA ILE A 193 -10.46 -3.17 -15.85
C ILE A 193 -11.79 -3.82 -15.49
N GLU A 194 -11.81 -4.49 -14.36
CA GLU A 194 -12.99 -5.18 -13.85
C GLU A 194 -13.40 -4.65 -12.48
N PHE A 195 -14.67 -4.25 -12.38
CA PHE A 195 -15.26 -3.73 -11.15
C PHE A 195 -15.84 -4.86 -10.31
N LEU A 196 -15.31 -5.00 -9.11
CA LEU A 196 -15.82 -5.94 -8.11
C LEU A 196 -16.82 -5.21 -7.22
N LYS A 197 -18.09 -5.62 -7.30
CA LYS A 197 -19.15 -5.07 -6.45
C LYS A 197 -18.87 -5.37 -4.99
N ASN A 198 -18.96 -4.36 -4.14
CA ASN A 198 -18.86 -4.55 -2.71
C ASN A 198 -20.22 -4.98 -2.16
N PRO A 199 -20.29 -5.96 -1.24
CA PRO A 199 -21.55 -6.24 -0.57
C PRO A 199 -21.98 -5.05 0.31
N PRO A 200 -23.28 -4.96 0.67
CA PRO A 200 -23.78 -3.92 1.56
C PRO A 200 -23.02 -3.87 2.89
N ILE A 201 -22.77 -2.66 3.40
CA ILE A 201 -22.16 -2.47 4.72
C ILE A 201 -23.08 -3.11 5.78
N GLY A 202 -22.53 -4.00 6.61
CA GLY A 202 -23.29 -4.67 7.67
C GLY A 202 -24.18 -5.83 7.22
N GLY A 203 -24.20 -6.17 5.93
CA GLY A 203 -24.98 -7.30 5.42
C GLY A 203 -24.23 -8.62 5.55
N ALA A 204 -24.65 -9.47 6.49
CA ALA A 204 -24.62 -10.91 6.24
C ALA A 204 -25.41 -11.16 4.94
N GLU A 205 -24.92 -12.09 4.12
CA GLU A 205 -25.72 -12.65 3.03
C GLU A 205 -27.10 -13.00 3.61
N GLN A 206 -28.15 -12.43 3.03
CA GLN A 206 -29.51 -12.92 3.24
C GLN A 206 -29.63 -14.31 2.60
#